data_AF-A0A1G7BNW9-F1
#
_entry.id   AF-A0A1G7BNW9-F1
#
_cell.length_a   1.000
_cell.length_b   1.000
_cell.length_c   1.000
_cell.angle_alpha   90.00
_cell.angle_beta   90.00
_cell.angle_gamma   90.00
#
_symmetry.space_group_name_H-M   'P 1'
#
loop_
_entity.id
_entity.type
_entity.pdbx_description
1 polymer ?
#
loop_
_entity_poly.entity_id
_entity_poly.type
_entity_poly.pdbx_seq_one_letter_code
_entity_poly.pdbx_strand_id
1 'polypeptide(L)'
;MLLGLDLPSGSWLATLVVVAIALAGLGIRVAALGIIPGNRKPSTGMAWLLMILLSPWVGLVAFVFFGSNQLEERRRRRQESVTAAIAQQAGDLTDVALPAGAPAYLSSVVTLNRRLGAFPLLGGNSVEVIADYEASIAEMAAAIEDATDYVNVEFYIAAWDDVTAPVFDALVAAAARGVTVHLLFDHLGSRRIAGYRDFVARLAGTGIDWHAMLPVRPLRGRFRRPDLRNHRKLLVVDGRVGFTGSQNLIEPSYHKPAHQRAGRAWVELMVRLQGPVVAELDAVFAADWHAETGEIPAITVVAGPAPRAGSVTDVSGQVVPSGPGFVAENNLRLFTTLIYGATRRISLTSPYFVPDESLLYAVTTAAQRGIDIELFVSEQSDQFMVGHAQASYYRALLEAGVRIWLYPAPAVLHSKHFTIDDDVAVIGSSNMDLRSFALNYEVSLMLVGEPVVARLRAVEDAYRDLSRELTREEWSQRPAGLRYVDNVMRLTAALQ
;
A
#
# COMPACT_ATOMS: atom_id res chain seq x y z
N MET A 1 -77.92 -19.60 26.32
CA MET A 1 -76.74 -19.36 27.18
C MET A 1 -75.53 -19.27 26.25
N LEU A 2 -75.24 -18.05 25.81
CA LEU A 2 -74.14 -17.71 24.91
C LEU A 2 -72.82 -17.77 25.70
N LEU A 3 -71.92 -18.67 25.34
CA LEU A 3 -70.51 -18.55 25.72
C LEU A 3 -69.80 -17.76 24.62
N GLY A 4 -69.95 -16.44 24.71
CA GLY A 4 -69.11 -15.49 24.00
C GLY A 4 -67.69 -15.62 24.52
N LEU A 5 -66.83 -16.27 23.74
CA LEU A 5 -65.39 -16.14 23.89
C LEU A 5 -65.05 -14.74 23.40
N ASP A 6 -64.95 -13.78 24.33
CA ASP A 6 -64.28 -12.50 24.12
C ASP A 6 -62.81 -12.79 23.77
N LEU A 7 -62.55 -13.03 22.49
CA LEU A 7 -61.20 -12.92 21.95
C LEU A 7 -60.80 -11.45 22.12
N PRO A 8 -59.70 -11.15 22.84
CA PRO A 8 -59.34 -9.77 23.13
C PRO A 8 -59.23 -9.01 21.82
N SER A 9 -59.99 -7.92 21.70
CA SER A 9 -60.16 -7.11 20.49
C SER A 9 -58.87 -6.49 19.95
N GLY A 10 -57.73 -6.66 20.64
CA GLY A 10 -56.37 -6.32 20.16
C GLY A 10 -55.60 -7.46 19.48
N SER A 11 -56.08 -8.71 19.49
CA SER A 11 -55.33 -9.87 18.99
C SER A 11 -55.21 -9.93 17.46
N TRP A 12 -56.24 -9.50 16.72
CA TRP A 12 -56.22 -9.48 15.26
C TRP A 12 -55.32 -8.37 14.71
N LEU A 13 -55.28 -7.20 15.38
CA LEU A 13 -54.35 -6.12 15.08
C LEU A 13 -52.90 -6.57 15.27
N ALA A 14 -52.59 -7.21 16.39
CA ALA A 14 -51.26 -7.76 16.64
C ALA A 14 -50.87 -8.78 15.57
N THR A 15 -51.80 -9.64 15.15
CA THR A 15 -51.58 -10.63 14.10
C THR A 15 -51.31 -9.96 12.75
N LEU A 16 -52.11 -8.95 12.36
CA LEU A 16 -51.89 -8.20 11.12
C LEU A 16 -50.53 -7.49 11.11
N VAL A 17 -50.12 -6.92 12.25
CA VAL A 17 -48.81 -6.28 12.39
C VAL A 17 -47.69 -7.30 12.21
N VAL A 18 -47.78 -8.47 12.85
CA VAL A 18 -46.77 -9.54 12.71
C VAL A 18 -46.69 -10.02 11.25
N VAL A 19 -47.83 -10.25 10.60
CA VAL A 19 -47.88 -10.65 9.18
C VAL A 19 -47.28 -9.58 8.29
N ALA A 20 -47.61 -8.30 8.50
CA ALA A 20 -47.04 -7.19 7.74
C ALA A 20 -45.52 -7.09 7.92
N ILE A 21 -45.00 -7.23 9.15
CA ILE A 21 -43.56 -7.25 9.43
C ILE A 21 -42.89 -8.43 8.73
N ALA A 22 -43.50 -9.61 8.74
CA ALA A 22 -42.97 -10.79 8.07
C ALA A 22 -42.93 -10.61 6.54
N LEU A 23 -44.01 -10.08 5.94
CA LEU A 23 -44.08 -9.78 4.51
C LEU A 23 -43.09 -8.70 4.09
N ALA A 24 -42.93 -7.65 4.89
CA ALA A 24 -41.91 -6.63 4.66
C ALA A 24 -40.50 -7.23 4.73
N GLY A 25 -40.24 -8.08 5.73
CA GLY A 25 -38.97 -8.82 5.84
C GLY A 25 -38.71 -9.75 4.66
N LEU A 26 -39.73 -10.38 4.09
CA LEU A 26 -39.62 -11.17 2.85
C LEU A 26 -39.31 -10.26 1.65
N GLY A 27 -40.01 -9.14 1.52
CA GLY A 27 -39.77 -8.14 0.48
C GLY A 27 -38.33 -7.62 0.49
N ILE A 28 -37.77 -7.34 1.68
CA ILE A 28 -36.37 -6.93 1.84
C ILE A 28 -35.41 -8.01 1.31
N ARG A 29 -35.65 -9.29 1.62
CA ARG A 29 -34.79 -10.40 1.15
C ARG A 29 -34.84 -10.55 -0.36
N VAL A 30 -36.04 -10.50 -0.96
CA VAL A 30 -36.22 -10.59 -2.41
C VAL A 30 -35.54 -9.41 -3.11
N ALA A 31 -35.74 -8.19 -2.61
CA ALA A 31 -35.09 -7.01 -3.13
C ALA A 31 -33.55 -7.10 -3.00
N ALA A 32 -33.06 -7.57 -1.85
CA ALA A 32 -31.64 -7.74 -1.60
C ALA A 32 -30.98 -8.68 -2.62
N LEU A 33 -31.61 -9.80 -2.98
CA LEU A 33 -31.11 -10.74 -3.99
C LEU A 33 -30.91 -10.08 -5.37
N GLY A 34 -31.82 -9.19 -5.77
CA GLY A 34 -31.72 -8.49 -7.06
C GLY A 34 -30.80 -7.27 -7.04
N ILE A 35 -30.66 -6.60 -5.89
CA ILE A 35 -29.99 -5.29 -5.80
C ILE A 35 -28.55 -5.40 -5.29
N ILE A 36 -28.29 -6.22 -4.27
CA ILE A 36 -27.01 -6.23 -3.56
C ILE A 36 -25.85 -6.78 -4.40
N PRO A 37 -26.02 -7.84 -5.22
CA PRO A 37 -24.93 -8.35 -6.06
C PRO A 37 -24.40 -7.33 -7.07
N GLY A 38 -25.21 -6.34 -7.47
CA GLY A 38 -24.82 -5.36 -8.48
C GLY A 38 -23.57 -4.57 -8.08
N ASN A 39 -22.58 -4.53 -8.98
CA ASN A 39 -21.32 -3.78 -8.84
C ASN A 39 -20.53 -4.07 -7.55
N ARG A 40 -20.56 -5.31 -7.06
CA ARG A 40 -19.75 -5.74 -5.90
C ARG A 40 -19.02 -7.04 -6.20
N LYS A 41 -17.88 -7.25 -5.54
CA LYS A 41 -17.22 -8.57 -5.54
C LYS A 41 -18.22 -9.61 -5.00
N PRO A 42 -18.33 -10.80 -5.61
CA PRO A 42 -19.30 -11.82 -5.20
C PRO A 42 -19.26 -12.13 -3.70
N SER A 43 -18.06 -12.19 -3.12
CA SER A 43 -17.84 -12.40 -1.68
C SER A 43 -18.48 -11.30 -0.81
N THR A 44 -18.24 -10.03 -1.13
CA THR A 44 -18.85 -8.88 -0.44
C THR A 44 -20.38 -8.88 -0.59
N GLY A 45 -20.87 -9.16 -1.80
CA GLY A 45 -22.31 -9.32 -2.04
C GLY A 45 -22.92 -10.42 -1.18
N MET A 46 -22.22 -11.55 -1.05
CA MET A 46 -22.68 -12.70 -0.27
C MET A 46 -22.68 -12.43 1.23
N ALA A 47 -21.70 -11.71 1.76
CA ALA A 47 -21.70 -11.30 3.16
C ALA A 47 -22.93 -10.44 3.50
N TRP A 48 -23.26 -9.46 2.66
CA TRP A 48 -24.44 -8.62 2.83
C TRP A 48 -25.74 -9.42 2.67
N LEU A 49 -25.82 -10.30 1.67
CA LEU A 49 -26.97 -11.17 1.47
C LEU A 49 -27.20 -12.11 2.65
N LEU A 50 -26.14 -12.75 3.18
CA LEU A 50 -26.24 -13.62 4.35
C LEU A 50 -26.74 -12.86 5.58
N MET A 51 -26.21 -11.66 5.84
CA MET A 51 -26.66 -10.86 6.97
C MET A 51 -28.14 -10.45 6.85
N ILE A 52 -28.58 -10.05 5.65
CA ILE A 52 -29.98 -9.69 5.40
C ILE A 52 -30.91 -10.91 5.40
N LEU A 53 -30.42 -12.06 4.93
CA LEU A 53 -31.19 -13.30 4.96
C LEU A 53 -31.46 -13.74 6.40
N LEU A 54 -30.43 -13.70 7.26
CA LEU A 54 -30.50 -14.02 8.68
C LEU A 54 -31.31 -13.00 9.46
N SER A 55 -31.12 -11.71 9.21
CA SER A 55 -31.85 -10.62 9.86
C SER A 55 -32.12 -9.48 8.88
N PRO A 56 -33.31 -9.40 8.24
CA PRO A 56 -33.57 -8.45 7.16
C PRO A 56 -33.54 -7.00 7.64
N TRP A 57 -34.01 -6.74 8.86
CA TRP A 57 -34.05 -5.40 9.43
C TRP A 57 -32.66 -4.91 9.84
N VAL A 58 -31.91 -5.72 10.61
CA VAL A 58 -30.55 -5.37 11.03
C VAL A 58 -29.63 -5.29 9.81
N GLY A 59 -29.75 -6.25 8.90
CA GLY A 59 -28.97 -6.28 7.67
C GLY A 59 -29.25 -5.09 6.76
N LEU A 60 -30.52 -4.68 6.61
CA LEU A 60 -30.88 -3.50 5.83
C LEU A 60 -30.32 -2.22 6.45
N VAL A 61 -30.48 -2.04 7.77
CA VAL A 61 -29.93 -0.88 8.48
C VAL A 61 -28.42 -0.83 8.31
N ALA A 62 -27.72 -1.93 8.59
CA ALA A 62 -26.27 -2.00 8.40
C ALA A 62 -25.88 -1.73 6.93
N PHE A 63 -26.64 -2.23 5.95
CA PHE A 63 -26.35 -2.02 4.54
C PHE A 63 -26.52 -0.56 4.12
N VAL A 64 -27.54 0.13 4.63
CA VAL A 64 -27.74 1.55 4.36
C VAL A 64 -26.58 2.38 4.91
N PHE A 65 -26.09 2.07 6.12
CA PHE A 65 -24.99 2.81 6.73
C PHE A 65 -23.61 2.46 6.19
N PHE A 66 -23.35 1.20 5.82
CA PHE A 66 -22.01 0.71 5.48
C PHE A 66 -21.85 0.11 4.08
N GLY A 67 -22.94 -0.25 3.40
CA GLY A 67 -22.94 -0.96 2.11
C GLY A 67 -23.17 -0.09 0.86
N SER A 68 -23.28 1.23 1.01
CA SER A 68 -23.61 2.14 -0.10
C SER A 68 -22.45 2.39 -1.07
N ASN A 69 -22.71 2.27 -2.38
CA ASN A 69 -21.75 2.52 -3.46
C ASN A 69 -21.65 4.00 -3.88
N GLN A 70 -22.47 4.91 -3.32
CA GLN A 70 -22.43 6.35 -3.67
C GLN A 70 -21.08 7.03 -3.35
N LEU A 71 -20.30 6.44 -2.45
CA LEU A 71 -18.94 6.87 -2.15
C LEU A 71 -17.96 6.61 -3.30
N GLU A 72 -18.23 5.62 -4.17
CA GLU A 72 -17.37 5.26 -5.31
C GLU A 72 -17.45 6.30 -6.43
N GLU A 73 -18.62 6.89 -6.71
CA GLU A 73 -18.76 7.90 -7.78
C GLU A 73 -18.05 9.22 -7.43
N ARG A 74 -18.16 9.68 -6.17
CA ARG A 74 -17.42 10.86 -5.71
C ARG A 74 -15.92 10.63 -5.71
N ARG A 75 -15.48 9.41 -5.36
CA ARG A 75 -14.07 9.00 -5.44
C ARG A 75 -13.57 8.99 -6.87
N ARG A 76 -14.36 8.41 -7.80
CA ARG A 76 -14.01 8.37 -9.22
C ARG A 76 -13.83 9.77 -9.80
N ARG A 77 -14.77 10.69 -9.56
CA ARG A 77 -14.65 12.08 -10.03
C ARG A 77 -13.44 12.80 -9.44
N ARG A 78 -13.13 12.55 -8.16
CA ARG A 78 -11.96 13.11 -7.50
C ARG A 78 -10.65 12.51 -8.01
N GLN A 79 -10.63 11.23 -8.34
CA GLN A 79 -9.49 10.60 -8.98
C GLN A 79 -9.32 11.13 -10.39
N GLU A 80 -10.39 11.26 -11.18
CA GLU A 80 -10.33 11.83 -12.52
C GLU A 80 -9.75 13.24 -12.50
N SER A 81 -10.14 14.08 -11.53
CA SER A 81 -9.52 15.41 -11.37
C SER A 81 -8.05 15.36 -10.96
N VAL A 82 -7.68 14.41 -10.08
CA VAL A 82 -6.29 14.19 -9.67
C VAL A 82 -5.43 13.69 -10.83
N THR A 83 -5.89 12.66 -11.55
CA THR A 83 -5.23 12.11 -12.72
C THR A 83 -5.15 13.14 -13.84
N ALA A 84 -6.17 13.98 -14.03
CA ALA A 84 -6.12 15.08 -14.98
C ALA A 84 -5.12 16.17 -14.56
N ALA A 85 -5.04 16.52 -13.27
CA ALA A 85 -4.03 17.45 -12.75
C ALA A 85 -2.61 16.89 -12.93
N ILE A 86 -2.41 15.61 -12.59
CA ILE A 86 -1.16 14.87 -12.85
C ILE A 86 -0.82 14.91 -14.35
N ALA A 87 -1.77 14.58 -15.22
CA ALA A 87 -1.54 14.55 -16.67
C ALA A 87 -1.29 15.93 -17.28
N GLN A 88 -1.91 16.98 -16.73
CA GLN A 88 -1.68 18.36 -17.15
C GLN A 88 -0.27 18.83 -16.75
N GLN A 89 0.17 18.48 -15.54
CA GLN A 89 1.49 18.84 -15.03
C GLN A 89 2.60 18.00 -15.66
N ALA A 90 2.33 16.72 -15.93
CA ALA A 90 3.21 15.83 -16.68
C ALA A 90 3.11 16.01 -18.20
N GLY A 91 2.35 17.00 -18.70
CA GLY A 91 1.83 17.07 -20.07
C GLY A 91 2.85 17.01 -21.21
N ASP A 92 4.12 17.28 -20.93
CA ASP A 92 5.22 17.21 -21.90
C ASP A 92 6.05 15.91 -21.81
N LEU A 93 5.81 15.10 -20.78
CA LEU A 93 6.51 13.83 -20.57
C LEU A 93 5.91 12.75 -21.48
N THR A 94 6.78 12.17 -22.31
CA THR A 94 6.43 11.13 -23.26
C THR A 94 7.16 9.84 -22.94
N ASP A 95 6.54 8.70 -23.27
CA ASP A 95 7.19 7.40 -23.12
C ASP A 95 8.51 7.39 -23.89
N VAL A 96 9.60 7.07 -23.20
CA VAL A 96 10.84 6.68 -23.87
C VAL A 96 10.70 5.27 -24.46
N ALA A 97 11.49 4.98 -25.47
CA ALA A 97 11.63 3.61 -25.93
C ALA A 97 12.18 2.72 -24.81
N LEU A 98 11.71 1.48 -24.73
CA LEU A 98 12.31 0.49 -23.85
C LEU A 98 13.79 0.27 -24.20
N PRO A 99 14.64 -0.07 -23.22
CA PRO A 99 16.02 -0.43 -23.48
C PRO A 99 16.15 -1.53 -24.55
N ALA A 100 17.23 -1.49 -25.33
CA ALA A 100 17.49 -2.53 -26.32
C ALA A 100 17.61 -3.90 -25.62
N GLY A 101 16.91 -4.91 -26.16
CA GLY A 101 16.88 -6.26 -25.57
C GLY A 101 15.82 -6.46 -24.48
N ALA A 102 15.07 -5.42 -24.10
CA ALA A 102 13.93 -5.55 -23.20
C ALA A 102 12.91 -6.60 -23.73
N PRO A 103 12.41 -7.50 -22.86
CA PRO A 103 11.41 -8.49 -23.26
C PRO A 103 10.15 -7.86 -23.86
N ALA A 104 9.56 -8.55 -24.84
CA ALA A 104 8.38 -8.06 -25.56
C ALA A 104 7.18 -7.75 -24.63
N TYR A 105 7.02 -8.50 -23.53
CA TYR A 105 5.91 -8.31 -22.59
C TYR A 105 5.95 -6.94 -21.89
N LEU A 106 7.14 -6.33 -21.74
CA LEU A 106 7.30 -5.05 -21.04
C LEU A 106 6.59 -3.90 -21.74
N SER A 107 6.49 -3.92 -23.07
CA SER A 107 5.74 -2.91 -23.82
C SER A 107 4.26 -2.85 -23.39
N SER A 108 3.68 -4.02 -23.11
CA SER A 108 2.30 -4.14 -22.64
C SER A 108 2.17 -3.68 -21.18
N VAL A 109 3.19 -3.93 -20.34
CA VAL A 109 3.22 -3.45 -18.94
C VAL A 109 3.31 -1.93 -18.88
N VAL A 110 4.21 -1.31 -19.66
CA VAL A 110 4.34 0.15 -19.75
C VAL A 110 3.03 0.79 -20.20
N THR A 111 2.41 0.22 -21.24
CA THR A 111 1.11 0.69 -21.75
C THR A 111 0.01 0.57 -20.69
N LEU A 112 -0.02 -0.55 -19.95
CA LEU A 112 -0.97 -0.78 -18.86
C LEU A 112 -0.81 0.28 -17.76
N ASN A 113 0.41 0.49 -17.28
CA ASN A 113 0.72 1.47 -16.25
C ASN A 113 0.36 2.89 -16.71
N ARG A 114 0.70 3.27 -17.94
CA ARG A 114 0.35 4.58 -18.49
C ARG A 114 -1.17 4.79 -18.55
N ARG A 115 -1.93 3.77 -18.97
CA ARG A 115 -3.41 3.87 -19.03
C ARG A 115 -4.07 3.95 -17.66
N LEU A 116 -3.49 3.32 -16.65
CA LEU A 116 -4.09 3.22 -15.32
C LEU A 116 -3.60 4.29 -14.33
N GLY A 117 -2.35 4.73 -14.47
CA GLY A 117 -1.68 5.69 -13.59
C GLY A 117 -1.37 7.04 -14.23
N ALA A 118 -1.59 7.20 -15.55
CA ALA A 118 -1.27 8.38 -16.38
C ALA A 118 0.22 8.68 -16.59
N PHE A 119 1.12 8.01 -15.88
CA PHE A 119 2.56 8.25 -15.96
C PHE A 119 3.24 7.48 -17.10
N PRO A 120 4.08 8.14 -17.92
CA PRO A 120 4.88 7.47 -18.95
C PRO A 120 6.04 6.65 -18.37
N LEU A 121 6.72 5.86 -19.21
CA LEU A 121 8.06 5.35 -18.91
C LEU A 121 9.08 6.45 -19.24
N LEU A 122 9.94 6.77 -18.28
CA LEU A 122 10.96 7.82 -18.43
C LEU A 122 12.36 7.23 -18.36
N GLY A 123 13.25 7.64 -19.27
CA GLY A 123 14.66 7.24 -19.31
C GLY A 123 15.60 8.27 -18.67
N GLY A 124 16.92 8.01 -18.72
CA GLY A 124 17.93 8.95 -18.24
C GLY A 124 17.94 9.16 -16.73
N ASN A 125 17.36 8.24 -15.96
CA ASN A 125 17.37 8.33 -14.50
C ASN A 125 18.66 7.72 -13.93
N SER A 126 19.06 8.18 -12.76
CA SER A 126 20.00 7.48 -11.90
C SER A 126 19.32 7.00 -10.63
N VAL A 127 19.69 5.80 -10.20
CA VAL A 127 19.09 5.09 -9.07
C VAL A 127 20.19 4.59 -8.15
N GLU A 128 19.99 4.84 -6.86
CA GLU A 128 20.79 4.28 -5.79
C GLU A 128 19.88 3.55 -4.81
N VAL A 129 20.25 2.32 -4.47
CA VAL A 129 19.49 1.45 -3.56
C VAL A 129 20.13 1.54 -2.18
N ILE A 130 19.36 1.97 -1.20
CA ILE A 130 19.80 2.20 0.17
C ILE A 130 19.06 1.22 1.08
N ALA A 131 19.74 0.13 1.44
CA ALA A 131 19.19 -0.92 2.31
C ALA A 131 19.52 -0.70 3.81
N ASP A 132 20.42 0.23 4.12
CA ASP A 132 20.73 0.61 5.49
C ASP A 132 19.75 1.68 6.00
N TYR A 133 19.18 1.43 7.19
CA TYR A 133 18.09 2.23 7.74
C TYR A 133 18.50 3.66 8.11
N GLU A 134 19.68 3.82 8.73
CA GLU A 134 20.16 5.13 9.18
C GLU A 134 20.82 5.89 8.02
N ALA A 135 21.49 5.19 7.12
CA ALA A 135 22.04 5.79 5.90
C ALA A 135 20.93 6.43 5.04
N SER A 136 19.76 5.79 4.90
CA SER A 136 18.66 6.39 4.14
C SER A 136 18.15 7.69 4.76
N ILE A 137 18.11 7.76 6.10
CA ILE A 137 17.72 8.96 6.86
C ILE A 137 18.76 10.07 6.67
N ALA A 138 20.04 9.73 6.78
CA ALA A 138 21.13 10.67 6.56
C ALA A 138 21.14 11.21 5.13
N GLU A 139 20.90 10.36 4.13
CA GLU A 139 20.84 10.75 2.73
C GLU A 139 19.63 11.66 2.41
N MET A 140 18.48 11.40 3.03
CA MET A 140 17.33 12.31 2.95
C MET A 140 17.63 13.66 3.60
N ALA A 141 18.23 13.67 4.80
CA ALA A 141 18.62 14.91 5.48
C ALA A 141 19.60 15.75 4.65
N ALA A 142 20.65 15.11 4.12
CA ALA A 142 21.64 15.79 3.26
C ALA A 142 20.99 16.38 1.99
N ALA A 143 20.04 15.66 1.37
CA ALA A 143 19.31 16.21 0.23
C ALA A 143 18.47 17.44 0.60
N ILE A 144 17.85 17.47 1.79
CA ILE A 144 17.07 18.61 2.28
C ILE A 144 17.97 19.81 2.61
N GLU A 145 19.17 19.57 3.13
CA GLU A 145 20.15 20.62 3.39
C GLU A 145 20.51 21.40 2.12
N ASP A 146 20.62 20.70 0.99
CA ASP A 146 20.91 21.27 -0.34
C ASP A 146 19.71 21.96 -1.01
N ALA A 147 18.50 21.87 -0.43
CA ALA A 147 17.28 22.39 -1.04
C ALA A 147 17.29 23.92 -1.21
N THR A 148 16.85 24.38 -2.38
CA THR A 148 16.79 25.81 -2.75
C THR A 148 15.39 26.36 -2.98
N ASP A 149 14.45 25.54 -3.46
CA ASP A 149 13.12 25.98 -3.90
C ASP A 149 12.02 25.39 -3.03
N TYR A 150 11.95 24.05 -2.94
CA TYR A 150 10.95 23.35 -2.13
C TYR A 150 11.37 21.94 -1.70
N VAL A 151 10.74 21.47 -0.63
CA VAL A 151 10.82 20.10 -0.15
C VAL A 151 9.41 19.56 0.12
N ASN A 152 9.06 18.49 -0.56
CA ASN A 152 7.79 17.79 -0.42
C ASN A 152 8.00 16.44 0.25
N VAL A 153 7.40 16.22 1.42
CA VAL A 153 7.60 15.02 2.24
C VAL A 153 6.27 14.35 2.52
N GLU A 154 6.17 13.05 2.25
CA GLU A 154 4.96 12.26 2.52
C GLU A 154 5.32 10.88 3.05
N PHE A 155 4.89 10.57 4.29
CA PHE A 155 5.14 9.27 4.92
C PHE A 155 3.89 8.76 5.67
N TYR A 156 3.61 7.47 5.56
CA TYR A 156 2.55 6.83 6.36
C TYR A 156 2.69 7.09 7.87
N ILE A 157 3.88 6.80 8.42
CA ILE A 157 4.23 7.08 9.80
C ILE A 157 5.38 8.07 9.80
N ALA A 158 5.19 9.16 10.53
CA ALA A 158 6.20 10.15 10.85
C ALA A 158 6.25 10.37 12.37
N ALA A 159 7.45 10.34 12.93
CA ALA A 159 7.74 10.68 14.31
C ALA A 159 9.07 11.43 14.38
N TRP A 160 9.16 12.45 15.22
CA TRP A 160 10.39 13.23 15.42
C TRP A 160 11.13 12.71 16.65
N ASP A 161 12.10 11.85 16.41
CA ASP A 161 12.90 11.13 17.40
C ASP A 161 14.40 11.24 17.09
N ASP A 162 15.25 10.59 17.87
CA ASP A 162 16.71 10.73 17.74
C ASP A 162 17.24 10.22 16.39
N VAL A 163 16.59 9.21 15.78
CA VAL A 163 16.97 8.67 14.47
C VAL A 163 16.51 9.62 13.37
N THR A 164 15.28 10.15 13.45
CA THR A 164 14.70 11.01 12.41
C THR A 164 15.00 12.49 12.58
N ALA A 165 15.56 12.90 13.71
CA ALA A 165 15.92 14.29 14.01
C ALA A 165 16.72 14.95 12.89
N PRO A 166 17.75 14.32 12.27
CA PRO A 166 18.48 14.93 11.17
C PRO A 166 17.58 15.38 10.01
N VAL A 167 16.55 14.61 9.65
CA VAL A 167 15.59 14.97 8.59
C VAL A 167 14.74 16.16 9.04
N PHE A 168 14.15 16.12 10.24
CA PHE A 168 13.30 17.22 10.70
C PHE A 168 14.08 18.52 10.96
N ASP A 169 15.28 18.43 11.50
CA ASP A 169 16.16 19.57 11.74
C ASP A 169 16.57 20.21 10.39
N ALA A 170 16.88 19.40 9.37
CA ALA A 170 17.12 19.88 8.02
C ALA A 170 15.87 20.55 7.41
N LEU A 171 14.67 20.00 7.61
CA LEU A 171 13.42 20.61 7.14
C LEU A 171 13.17 21.98 7.81
N VAL A 172 13.40 22.08 9.13
CA VAL A 172 13.29 23.35 9.86
C VAL A 172 14.31 24.36 9.34
N ALA A 173 15.56 23.94 9.13
CA ALA A 173 16.60 24.79 8.58
C ALA A 173 16.25 25.26 7.17
N ALA A 174 15.71 24.39 6.30
CA ALA A 174 15.27 24.74 4.96
C ALA A 174 14.15 25.78 4.99
N ALA A 175 13.12 25.58 5.82
CA ALA A 175 12.05 26.54 6.01
C ALA A 175 12.59 27.91 6.51
N ALA A 176 13.56 27.90 7.42
CA ALA A 176 14.21 29.12 7.90
C ALA A 176 15.02 29.86 6.82
N ARG A 177 15.53 29.14 5.80
CA ARG A 177 16.17 29.73 4.61
C ARG A 177 15.16 30.29 3.59
N GLY A 178 13.87 30.07 3.79
CA GLY A 178 12.81 30.49 2.87
C GLY A 178 12.43 29.45 1.81
N VAL A 179 12.95 28.21 1.93
CA VAL A 179 12.53 27.08 1.10
C VAL A 179 11.09 26.70 1.48
N THR A 180 10.24 26.41 0.49
CA THR A 180 8.87 25.95 0.78
C THR A 180 8.90 24.51 1.25
N VAL A 181 8.45 24.23 2.47
CA VAL A 181 8.49 22.87 3.03
C VAL A 181 7.09 22.36 3.31
N HIS A 182 6.69 21.33 2.59
CA HIS A 182 5.40 20.66 2.74
C HIS A 182 5.57 19.26 3.37
N LEU A 183 4.79 18.96 4.39
CA LEU A 183 4.81 17.67 5.09
C LEU A 183 3.42 17.05 5.19
N LEU A 184 3.26 15.86 4.63
CA LEU A 184 2.10 15.01 4.77
C LEU A 184 2.42 13.76 5.59
N PHE A 185 1.53 13.42 6.51
CA PHE A 185 1.60 12.14 7.22
C PHE A 185 0.22 11.57 7.51
N ASP A 186 0.07 10.23 7.56
CA ASP A 186 -1.22 9.64 7.88
C ASP A 186 -1.61 9.90 9.35
N HIS A 187 -2.82 10.43 9.56
CA HIS A 187 -3.29 10.79 10.89
C HIS A 187 -3.39 9.59 11.83
N LEU A 188 -3.96 8.46 11.40
CA LEU A 188 -4.16 7.30 12.29
C LEU A 188 -2.88 6.45 12.44
N GLY A 189 -2.07 6.36 11.37
CA GLY A 189 -0.76 5.71 11.41
C GLY A 189 0.13 6.37 12.46
N SER A 190 0.38 7.67 12.30
CA SER A 190 1.27 8.43 13.19
C SER A 190 0.69 8.61 14.60
N ARG A 191 -0.63 8.74 14.75
CA ARG A 191 -1.29 8.88 16.08
C ARG A 191 -1.10 7.67 16.99
N ARG A 192 -0.83 6.47 16.43
CA ARG A 192 -0.59 5.25 17.22
C ARG A 192 0.81 5.20 17.84
N ILE A 193 1.70 6.09 17.41
CA ILE A 193 3.08 6.16 17.92
C ILE A 193 3.11 6.97 19.22
N ALA A 194 3.89 6.48 20.19
CA ALA A 194 4.14 7.21 21.43
C ALA A 194 4.84 8.55 21.11
N GLY A 195 4.45 9.65 21.78
CA GLY A 195 5.01 10.98 21.48
C GLY A 195 4.31 11.76 20.36
N TYR A 196 3.23 11.23 19.76
CA TYR A 196 2.48 11.94 18.69
C TYR A 196 2.05 13.37 19.06
N ARG A 197 1.65 13.61 20.32
CA ARG A 197 1.24 14.96 20.77
C ARG A 197 2.42 15.93 20.76
N ASP A 198 3.59 15.46 21.17
CA ASP A 198 4.81 16.27 21.21
C ASP A 198 5.32 16.51 19.79
N PHE A 199 5.26 15.50 18.91
CA PHE A 199 5.54 15.63 17.48
C PHE A 199 4.71 16.76 16.84
N VAL A 200 3.39 16.73 17.01
CA VAL A 200 2.50 17.78 16.48
C VAL A 200 2.76 19.14 17.12
N ALA A 201 3.04 19.19 18.43
CA ALA A 201 3.35 20.43 19.12
C ALA A 201 4.67 21.05 18.63
N ARG A 202 5.69 20.24 18.37
CA ARG A 202 6.95 20.68 17.76
C ARG A 202 6.72 21.25 16.37
N LEU A 203 6.02 20.51 15.50
CA LEU A 203 5.70 20.98 14.14
C LEU A 203 4.92 22.30 14.14
N ALA A 204 4.03 22.53 15.10
CA ALA A 204 3.29 23.78 15.20
C ALA A 204 4.18 25.00 15.52
N GLY A 205 5.41 24.79 16.01
CA GLY A 205 6.38 25.83 16.30
C GLY A 205 7.41 26.07 15.19
N THR A 206 7.29 25.41 14.03
CA THR A 206 8.23 25.53 12.91
C THR A 206 7.62 26.27 11.72
N GLY A 207 8.44 26.58 10.71
CA GLY A 207 7.98 27.10 9.42
C GLY A 207 7.54 26.03 8.42
N ILE A 208 7.41 24.77 8.84
CA ILE A 208 6.98 23.67 7.97
C ILE A 208 5.47 23.75 7.79
N ASP A 209 5.00 23.72 6.55
CA ASP A 209 3.57 23.57 6.26
C ASP A 209 3.20 22.09 6.30
N TRP A 210 2.37 21.69 7.26
CA TRP A 210 2.10 20.28 7.51
C TRP A 210 0.61 19.97 7.63
N HIS A 211 0.22 18.82 7.07
CA HIS A 211 -1.15 18.33 7.13
C HIS A 211 -1.20 16.83 7.45
N ALA A 212 -2.08 16.47 8.39
CA ALA A 212 -2.40 15.08 8.67
C ALA A 212 -3.42 14.56 7.65
N MET A 213 -3.03 13.57 6.85
CA MET A 213 -3.85 12.97 5.81
C MET A 213 -4.97 12.10 6.36
N LEU A 214 -6.07 12.05 5.61
CA LEU A 214 -7.26 11.26 5.92
C LEU A 214 -7.72 11.41 7.39
N PRO A 215 -7.92 12.64 7.89
CA PRO A 215 -8.12 12.87 9.31
C PRO A 215 -9.47 12.30 9.79
N VAL A 216 -9.42 11.49 10.85
CA VAL A 216 -10.59 11.03 11.60
C VAL A 216 -10.80 11.90 12.85
N ARG A 217 -11.59 12.97 12.71
CA ARG A 217 -11.94 13.95 13.75
C ARG A 217 -13.43 14.35 13.63
N PRO A 218 -14.37 13.45 14.01
CA PRO A 218 -15.81 13.68 13.80
C PRO A 218 -16.33 14.95 14.50
N LEU A 219 -15.82 15.27 15.69
CA LEU A 219 -16.17 16.48 16.44
C LEU A 219 -15.71 17.79 15.78
N ARG A 220 -14.87 17.73 14.73
CA ARG A 220 -14.40 18.89 13.95
C ARG A 220 -14.91 18.87 12.50
N GLY A 221 -15.94 18.07 12.21
CA GLY A 221 -16.52 17.94 10.86
C GLY A 221 -15.60 17.25 9.83
N ARG A 222 -14.46 16.70 10.25
CA ARG A 222 -13.50 16.00 9.39
C ARG A 222 -13.61 14.50 9.65
N PHE A 223 -14.46 13.80 8.92
CA PHE A 223 -14.60 12.34 9.01
C PHE A 223 -14.29 11.69 7.66
N ARG A 224 -13.15 11.01 7.59
CA ARG A 224 -12.81 10.09 6.51
C ARG A 224 -12.99 8.66 6.99
N ARG A 225 -13.21 7.74 6.06
CA ARG A 225 -13.33 6.31 6.38
C ARG A 225 -12.04 5.84 7.08
N PRO A 226 -12.12 5.31 8.31
CA PRO A 226 -10.94 5.02 9.12
C PRO A 226 -10.09 3.88 8.53
N ASP A 227 -10.74 3.01 7.76
CA ASP A 227 -10.14 1.87 7.08
C ASP A 227 -9.35 2.26 5.81
N LEU A 228 -9.51 3.46 5.26
CA LEU A 228 -8.62 3.97 4.21
C LEU A 228 -7.45 4.67 4.86
N ARG A 229 -6.21 4.38 4.46
CA ARG A 229 -5.00 5.02 4.98
C ARG A 229 -4.09 5.41 3.82
N ASN A 230 -3.30 6.47 3.99
CA ASN A 230 -2.24 6.77 3.04
C ASN A 230 -1.00 6.02 3.50
N HIS A 231 -0.49 5.11 2.68
CA HIS A 231 0.66 4.29 3.00
C HIS A 231 1.93 4.68 2.22
N ARG A 232 1.88 5.75 1.43
CA ARG A 232 2.98 6.22 0.59
C ARG A 232 4.15 6.74 1.44
N LYS A 233 5.33 6.66 0.83
CA LYS A 233 6.62 7.05 1.39
C LYS A 233 7.39 7.68 0.24
N LEU A 234 7.43 9.00 0.21
CA LEU A 234 8.16 9.75 -0.78
C LEU A 234 8.70 11.05 -0.20
N LEU A 235 9.81 11.49 -0.78
CA LEU A 235 10.42 12.78 -0.51
C LEU A 235 10.92 13.33 -1.83
N VAL A 236 10.62 14.58 -2.14
CA VAL A 236 11.11 15.28 -3.33
C VAL A 236 11.77 16.58 -2.90
N VAL A 237 12.97 16.83 -3.41
CA VAL A 237 13.71 18.09 -3.24
C VAL A 237 13.89 18.75 -4.59
N ASP A 238 13.35 19.96 -4.73
CA ASP A 238 13.47 20.86 -5.89
C ASP A 238 13.10 20.22 -7.24
N GLY A 239 12.38 19.10 -7.24
CA GLY A 239 12.08 18.30 -8.44
C GLY A 239 13.30 17.62 -9.06
N ARG A 240 14.45 17.64 -8.36
CA ARG A 240 15.75 17.13 -8.83
C ARG A 240 16.12 15.79 -8.20
N VAL A 241 15.72 15.61 -6.95
CA VAL A 241 16.04 14.46 -6.13
C VAL A 241 14.75 13.90 -5.56
N GLY A 242 14.55 12.59 -5.74
CA GLY A 242 13.42 11.87 -5.19
C GLY A 242 13.88 10.72 -4.31
N PHE A 243 13.10 10.40 -3.29
CA PHE A 243 13.23 9.16 -2.53
C PHE A 243 11.87 8.45 -2.49
N THR A 244 11.88 7.13 -2.57
CA THR A 244 10.71 6.32 -2.28
C THR A 244 11.13 4.92 -1.84
N GLY A 245 10.21 4.16 -1.25
CA GLY A 245 10.49 2.80 -0.81
C GLY A 245 9.56 2.35 0.29
N SER A 246 10.10 1.50 1.15
CA SER A 246 9.33 0.78 2.15
C SER A 246 9.37 1.41 3.54
N GLN A 247 10.37 2.27 3.81
CA GLN A 247 10.71 2.82 5.11
C GLN A 247 9.76 3.91 5.61
N ASN A 248 9.35 3.82 6.88
CA ASN A 248 8.66 4.92 7.57
C ASN A 248 9.67 5.91 8.17
N LEU A 249 9.23 7.14 8.46
CA LEU A 249 10.08 8.15 9.10
C LEU A 249 9.94 8.06 10.63
N ILE A 250 10.58 7.04 11.22
CA ILE A 250 10.55 6.73 12.66
C ILE A 250 11.78 5.87 13.03
N GLU A 251 12.18 5.82 14.30
CA GLU A 251 13.17 4.84 14.75
C GLU A 251 12.74 3.37 14.52
N PRO A 252 13.67 2.44 14.24
CA PRO A 252 13.37 1.09 13.72
C PRO A 252 12.47 0.21 14.60
N SER A 253 12.36 0.48 15.90
CA SER A 253 11.53 -0.27 16.84
C SER A 253 10.12 0.34 17.04
N TYR A 254 9.82 1.47 16.37
CA TYR A 254 8.53 2.16 16.35
C TYR A 254 8.07 2.71 17.71
N HIS A 255 9.00 3.15 18.56
CA HIS A 255 8.79 3.67 19.92
C HIS A 255 7.99 2.74 20.82
N LYS A 256 8.16 1.43 20.64
CA LYS A 256 7.48 0.42 21.45
C LYS A 256 8.47 -0.18 22.46
N PRO A 257 8.30 0.05 23.77
CA PRO A 257 9.18 -0.52 24.80
C PRO A 257 9.28 -2.06 24.76
N ALA A 258 8.23 -2.73 24.27
CA ALA A 258 8.28 -4.17 24.05
C ALA A 258 9.22 -4.57 22.90
N HIS A 259 9.28 -3.78 21.82
CA HIS A 259 10.17 -4.03 20.69
C HIS A 259 11.63 -3.75 21.05
N GLN A 260 11.88 -2.62 21.73
CA GLN A 260 13.22 -2.26 22.22
C GLN A 260 13.80 -3.33 23.14
N ARG A 261 12.99 -3.82 24.11
CA ARG A 261 13.39 -4.93 25.01
C ARG A 261 13.64 -6.24 24.26
N ALA A 262 12.93 -6.48 23.17
CA ALA A 262 13.10 -7.67 22.35
C ALA A 262 14.23 -7.54 21.31
N GLY A 263 14.86 -6.36 21.18
CA GLY A 263 15.81 -6.08 20.09
C GLY A 263 15.16 -6.10 18.70
N ARG A 264 13.84 -5.90 18.62
CA ARG A 264 13.10 -5.92 17.34
C ARG A 264 13.32 -4.62 16.58
N ALA A 265 13.83 -4.74 15.36
CA ALA A 265 14.02 -3.65 14.42
C ALA A 265 13.40 -4.01 13.05
N TRP A 266 12.86 -3.02 12.37
CA TRP A 266 12.34 -3.16 11.02
C TRP A 266 13.49 -3.06 10.01
N VAL A 267 13.54 -4.02 9.10
CA VAL A 267 14.47 -4.04 7.97
C VAL A 267 13.71 -3.52 6.76
N GLU A 268 14.13 -2.34 6.29
CA GLU A 268 13.46 -1.60 5.23
C GLU A 268 14.51 -1.17 4.20
N LEU A 269 14.04 -0.68 3.07
CA LEU A 269 14.90 -0.12 2.04
C LEU A 269 14.23 1.07 1.37
N MET A 270 15.07 1.97 0.88
CA MET A 270 14.71 3.15 0.10
C MET A 270 15.52 3.16 -1.19
N VAL A 271 15.00 3.84 -2.21
CA VAL A 271 15.78 4.24 -3.37
C VAL A 271 15.89 5.76 -3.40
N ARG A 272 17.08 6.22 -3.77
CA ARG A 272 17.36 7.59 -4.14
C ARG A 272 17.34 7.69 -5.67
N LEU A 273 16.66 8.70 -6.18
CA LEU A 273 16.41 8.92 -7.60
C LEU A 273 16.89 10.31 -8.01
N GLN A 274 17.45 10.40 -9.23
CA GLN A 274 17.69 11.66 -9.93
C GLN A 274 17.30 11.47 -11.39
N GLY A 275 16.72 12.49 -12.00
CA GLY A 275 16.27 12.44 -13.39
C GLY A 275 14.75 12.59 -13.52
N PRO A 276 14.20 12.45 -14.74
CA PRO A 276 12.82 12.79 -15.04
C PRO A 276 11.76 12.08 -14.17
N VAL A 277 12.04 10.86 -13.67
CA VAL A 277 11.11 10.10 -12.82
C VAL A 277 10.76 10.81 -11.50
N VAL A 278 11.60 11.74 -11.05
CA VAL A 278 11.33 12.54 -9.84
C VAL A 278 10.07 13.41 -10.02
N ALA A 279 9.81 13.90 -11.23
CA ALA A 279 8.61 14.68 -11.52
C ALA A 279 7.32 13.85 -11.35
N GLU A 280 7.37 12.54 -11.58
CA GLU A 280 6.21 11.67 -11.37
C GLU A 280 5.92 11.47 -9.87
N LEU A 281 6.96 11.33 -9.05
CA LEU A 281 6.81 11.30 -7.59
C LEU A 281 6.25 12.64 -7.07
N ASP A 282 6.73 13.76 -7.60
CA ASP A 282 6.26 15.08 -7.23
C ASP A 282 4.80 15.31 -7.65
N ALA A 283 4.39 14.79 -8.81
CA ALA A 283 3.00 14.81 -9.24
C ALA A 283 2.08 13.96 -8.34
N VAL A 284 2.57 12.81 -7.83
CA VAL A 284 1.85 12.03 -6.82
C VAL A 284 1.68 12.84 -5.52
N PHE A 285 2.74 13.51 -5.06
CA PHE A 285 2.65 14.37 -3.88
C PHE A 285 1.67 15.52 -4.08
N ALA A 286 1.79 16.26 -5.18
CA ALA A 286 0.95 17.42 -5.49
C ALA A 286 -0.54 17.07 -5.55
N ALA A 287 -0.86 15.88 -6.07
CA ALA A 287 -2.21 15.34 -6.06
C ALA A 287 -2.77 15.11 -4.64
N ASP A 288 -1.95 14.56 -3.76
CA ASP A 288 -2.32 14.28 -2.37
C ASP A 288 -2.38 15.56 -1.52
N TRP A 289 -1.45 16.50 -1.76
CA TRP A 289 -1.51 17.84 -1.20
C TRP A 289 -2.82 18.53 -1.58
N HIS A 290 -3.15 18.56 -2.87
CA HIS A 290 -4.42 19.11 -3.36
C HIS A 290 -5.64 18.43 -2.75
N ALA A 291 -5.57 17.12 -2.51
CA ALA A 291 -6.64 16.40 -1.84
C ALA A 291 -6.83 16.78 -0.36
N GLU A 292 -5.81 17.29 0.32
CA GLU A 292 -5.92 17.68 1.73
C GLU A 292 -6.07 19.20 1.93
N THR A 293 -5.50 20.04 1.07
CA THR A 293 -5.47 21.51 1.20
C THR A 293 -6.37 22.22 0.20
N GLY A 294 -6.59 21.64 -0.98
CA GLY A 294 -7.23 22.30 -2.13
C GLY A 294 -6.26 23.11 -3.00
N GLU A 295 -4.97 23.14 -2.66
CA GLU A 295 -3.92 23.86 -3.38
C GLU A 295 -3.09 22.89 -4.23
N ILE A 296 -2.55 23.35 -5.36
CA ILE A 296 -1.69 22.53 -6.21
C ILE A 296 -0.28 23.13 -6.11
N PRO A 297 0.68 22.43 -5.46
CA PRO A 297 2.07 22.86 -5.45
C PRO A 297 2.60 22.95 -6.88
N ALA A 298 3.51 23.89 -7.13
CA ALA A 298 4.20 23.96 -8.42
C ALA A 298 5.11 22.75 -8.57
N ILE A 299 4.96 22.00 -9.66
CA ILE A 299 5.85 20.91 -10.02
C ILE A 299 6.89 21.47 -10.97
N THR A 300 8.16 21.18 -10.71
CA THR A 300 9.25 21.62 -11.58
C THR A 300 9.97 20.41 -12.14
N VAL A 301 9.98 20.27 -13.47
CA VAL A 301 10.81 19.27 -14.14
C VAL A 301 12.18 19.89 -14.38
N VAL A 302 13.16 19.53 -13.56
CA VAL A 302 14.53 20.03 -13.67
C VAL A 302 15.47 18.87 -13.97
N ALA A 303 16.48 19.11 -14.80
CA ALA A 303 17.60 18.19 -14.91
C ALA A 303 18.21 18.02 -13.50
N GLY A 304 18.27 16.77 -13.04
CA GLY A 304 18.92 16.46 -11.77
C GLY A 304 20.41 16.83 -11.80
N PRO A 305 21.05 16.98 -10.63
CA PRO A 305 22.50 17.10 -10.58
C PRO A 305 23.16 15.84 -11.19
N ALA A 306 24.46 15.94 -11.50
CA ALA A 306 25.20 14.81 -12.03
C ALA A 306 25.03 13.56 -11.14
N PRO A 307 24.89 12.35 -11.73
CA PRO A 307 24.77 11.12 -10.96
C PRO A 307 25.92 10.98 -9.97
N ARG A 308 25.62 10.49 -8.76
CA ARG A 308 26.65 10.20 -7.77
C ARG A 308 27.45 8.97 -8.16
N ALA A 309 28.68 8.88 -7.66
CA ALA A 309 29.50 7.70 -7.85
C ALA A 309 28.82 6.47 -7.23
N GLY A 310 28.72 5.38 -8.00
CA GLY A 310 28.07 4.13 -7.55
C GLY A 310 26.56 4.06 -7.84
N SER A 311 25.93 5.13 -8.32
CA SER A 311 24.55 5.07 -8.82
C SER A 311 24.49 4.29 -10.15
N VAL A 312 23.41 3.55 -10.35
CA VAL A 312 23.08 2.99 -11.66
C VAL A 312 22.49 4.09 -12.52
N THR A 313 23.07 4.36 -13.68
CA THR A 313 22.65 5.45 -14.58
C THR A 313 21.88 4.93 -15.79
N ASP A 314 21.17 5.84 -16.47
CA ASP A 314 20.37 5.56 -17.67
C ASP A 314 19.29 4.49 -17.45
N VAL A 315 18.69 4.51 -16.26
CA VAL A 315 17.61 3.59 -15.89
C VAL A 315 16.28 4.12 -16.42
N SER A 316 15.51 3.25 -17.08
CA SER A 316 14.11 3.56 -17.38
C SER A 316 13.23 3.29 -16.16
N GLY A 317 12.47 4.28 -15.72
CA GLY A 317 11.61 4.23 -14.54
C GLY A 317 10.19 4.69 -14.84
N GLN A 318 9.22 4.13 -14.11
CA GLN A 318 7.82 4.53 -14.17
C GLN A 318 7.18 4.42 -12.77
N VAL A 319 6.60 5.52 -12.30
CA VAL A 319 5.84 5.56 -11.07
C VAL A 319 4.42 5.04 -11.31
N VAL A 320 3.96 4.19 -10.39
CA VAL A 320 2.65 3.55 -10.45
C VAL A 320 1.93 3.83 -9.12
N PRO A 321 1.15 4.93 -9.06
CA PRO A 321 0.30 5.19 -7.91
C PRO A 321 -0.89 4.22 -7.90
N SER A 322 -1.30 3.83 -6.70
CA SER A 322 -2.52 3.05 -6.49
C SER A 322 -3.28 3.52 -5.25
N GLY A 323 -4.47 2.97 -5.07
CA GLY A 323 -5.31 3.15 -3.90
C GLY A 323 -6.78 3.37 -4.22
N PRO A 324 -7.61 3.69 -3.21
CA PRO A 324 -9.08 3.67 -3.30
C PRO A 324 -9.67 4.73 -4.25
N GLY A 325 -8.85 5.64 -4.80
CA GLY A 325 -9.23 6.51 -5.91
C GLY A 325 -9.09 5.84 -7.28
N PHE A 326 -8.14 4.91 -7.44
CA PHE A 326 -7.90 4.18 -8.69
C PHE A 326 -8.84 2.97 -8.79
N VAL A 327 -9.76 3.02 -9.76
CA VAL A 327 -10.81 1.99 -9.95
C VAL A 327 -10.23 0.61 -10.31
N ALA A 328 -9.02 0.57 -10.87
CA ALA A 328 -8.48 -0.63 -11.51
C ALA A 328 -7.49 -1.44 -10.65
N GLU A 329 -7.28 -1.15 -9.36
CA GLU A 329 -6.30 -1.87 -8.51
C GLU A 329 -4.91 -1.91 -9.20
N ASN A 330 -4.39 -0.73 -9.57
CA ASN A 330 -3.24 -0.57 -10.48
C ASN A 330 -2.02 -1.45 -10.12
N ASN A 331 -1.64 -1.48 -8.84
CA ASN A 331 -0.54 -2.27 -8.33
C ASN A 331 -0.78 -3.78 -8.51
N LEU A 332 -1.98 -4.30 -8.22
CA LEU A 332 -2.30 -5.71 -8.44
C LEU A 332 -2.16 -6.10 -9.92
N ARG A 333 -2.64 -5.25 -10.84
CA ARG A 333 -2.53 -5.48 -12.28
C ARG A 333 -1.09 -5.44 -12.78
N LEU A 334 -0.29 -4.50 -12.29
CA LEU A 334 1.15 -4.46 -12.56
C LEU A 334 1.82 -5.76 -12.11
N PHE A 335 1.62 -6.14 -10.85
CA PHE A 335 2.33 -7.26 -10.23
C PHE A 335 1.99 -8.57 -10.94
N THR A 336 0.69 -8.83 -11.17
CA THR A 336 0.26 -10.04 -11.86
C THR A 336 0.74 -10.10 -13.31
N THR A 337 0.71 -9.00 -14.07
CA THR A 337 1.18 -8.97 -15.46
C THR A 337 2.68 -9.27 -15.54
N LEU A 338 3.47 -8.68 -14.65
CA LEU A 338 4.89 -8.94 -14.52
C LEU A 338 5.20 -10.40 -14.17
N ILE A 339 4.49 -10.97 -13.19
CA ILE A 339 4.64 -12.38 -12.78
C ILE A 339 4.28 -13.34 -13.92
N TYR A 340 3.21 -13.05 -14.68
CA TYR A 340 2.87 -13.85 -15.86
C TYR A 340 3.91 -13.74 -16.97
N GLY A 341 4.56 -12.58 -17.11
CA GLY A 341 5.61 -12.32 -18.10
C GLY A 341 6.97 -12.96 -17.79
N ALA A 342 7.24 -13.29 -16.52
CA ALA A 342 8.50 -13.88 -16.08
C ALA A 342 8.84 -15.18 -16.82
N THR A 343 10.10 -15.40 -17.16
CA THR A 343 10.57 -16.53 -17.97
C THR A 343 11.60 -17.42 -17.26
N ARG A 344 12.19 -16.96 -16.16
CA ARG A 344 13.33 -17.64 -15.53
C ARG A 344 13.30 -17.58 -14.00
N ARG A 345 13.18 -16.39 -13.38
CA ARG A 345 13.20 -16.23 -11.92
C ARG A 345 12.34 -15.07 -11.44
N ILE A 346 11.70 -15.26 -10.28
CA ILE A 346 10.97 -14.23 -9.54
C ILE A 346 11.47 -14.23 -8.09
N SER A 347 11.83 -13.07 -7.57
CA SER A 347 12.10 -12.89 -6.13
C SER A 347 11.09 -11.91 -5.55
N LEU A 348 10.34 -12.35 -4.55
CA LEU A 348 9.30 -11.56 -3.88
C LEU A 348 9.73 -11.26 -2.45
N THR A 349 9.71 -9.98 -2.05
CA THR A 349 9.89 -9.59 -0.64
C THR A 349 8.71 -8.76 -0.18
N SER A 350 7.98 -9.26 0.81
CA SER A 350 6.85 -8.55 1.41
C SER A 350 6.68 -8.92 2.88
N PRO A 351 6.48 -7.95 3.80
CA PRO A 351 6.20 -8.26 5.21
C PRO A 351 4.92 -9.06 5.39
N TYR A 352 3.94 -8.81 4.52
CA TYR A 352 2.61 -9.38 4.56
C TYR A 352 2.23 -9.87 3.16
N PHE A 353 2.49 -11.15 2.90
CA PHE A 353 2.07 -11.87 1.72
C PHE A 353 0.71 -12.53 2.00
N VAL A 354 -0.36 -11.75 1.86
CA VAL A 354 -1.76 -12.19 2.01
C VAL A 354 -2.47 -11.98 0.67
N PRO A 355 -2.07 -12.75 -0.36
CA PRO A 355 -2.43 -12.46 -1.74
C PRO A 355 -3.94 -12.57 -1.97
N ASP A 356 -4.45 -11.76 -2.89
CA ASP A 356 -5.75 -12.02 -3.48
C ASP A 356 -5.70 -13.28 -4.37
N GLU A 357 -6.86 -13.72 -4.85
CA GLU A 357 -6.92 -14.89 -5.73
C GLU A 357 -6.11 -14.69 -7.01
N SER A 358 -6.09 -13.48 -7.56
CA SER A 358 -5.36 -13.16 -8.81
C SER A 358 -3.85 -13.29 -8.63
N LEU A 359 -3.30 -12.73 -7.56
CA LEU A 359 -1.88 -12.79 -7.25
C LEU A 359 -1.45 -14.20 -6.86
N LEU A 360 -2.23 -14.90 -6.03
CA LEU A 360 -1.94 -16.28 -5.67
C LEU A 360 -1.90 -17.17 -6.92
N TYR A 361 -2.86 -16.99 -7.83
CA TYR A 361 -2.93 -17.74 -9.08
C TYR A 361 -1.76 -17.41 -10.02
N ALA A 362 -1.37 -16.13 -10.12
CA ALA A 362 -0.22 -15.73 -10.92
C ALA A 362 1.09 -16.37 -10.41
N VAL A 363 1.35 -16.29 -9.10
CA VAL A 363 2.56 -16.86 -8.49
C VAL A 363 2.60 -18.37 -8.64
N THR A 364 1.50 -19.06 -8.31
CA THR A 364 1.44 -20.53 -8.41
C THR A 364 1.50 -21.01 -9.86
N THR A 365 0.90 -20.28 -10.82
CA THR A 365 1.03 -20.57 -12.26
C THR A 365 2.47 -20.42 -12.73
N ALA A 366 3.17 -19.36 -12.31
CA ALA A 366 4.57 -19.16 -12.66
C ALA A 366 5.44 -20.29 -12.08
N ALA A 367 5.25 -20.68 -10.81
CA ALA A 367 5.98 -21.79 -10.22
C ALA A 367 5.72 -23.12 -10.97
N GLN A 368 4.46 -23.40 -11.32
CA GLN A 368 4.06 -24.59 -12.08
C GLN A 368 4.61 -24.62 -13.51
N ARG A 369 4.91 -23.45 -14.09
CA ARG A 369 5.61 -23.33 -15.38
C ARG A 369 7.11 -23.64 -15.28
N GLY A 370 7.65 -23.84 -14.07
CA GLY A 370 9.06 -24.10 -13.82
C GLY A 370 9.91 -22.85 -13.61
N ILE A 371 9.28 -21.70 -13.30
CA ILE A 371 9.99 -20.48 -12.92
C ILE A 371 10.53 -20.65 -11.49
N ASP A 372 11.79 -20.28 -11.26
CA ASP A 372 12.36 -20.27 -9.90
C ASP A 372 11.75 -19.11 -9.12
N ILE A 373 10.99 -19.41 -8.06
CA ILE A 373 10.33 -18.39 -7.25
C ILE A 373 10.80 -18.50 -5.81
N GLU A 374 11.28 -17.38 -5.29
CA GLU A 374 11.55 -17.20 -3.87
C GLU A 374 10.64 -16.13 -3.26
N LEU A 375 10.23 -16.38 -2.02
CA LEU A 375 9.40 -15.47 -1.22
C LEU A 375 10.08 -15.24 0.14
N PHE A 376 10.50 -14.01 0.38
CA PHE A 376 11.06 -13.55 1.65
C PHE A 376 9.98 -12.94 2.53
N VAL A 377 9.84 -13.48 3.75
CA VAL A 377 8.89 -13.08 4.78
C VAL A 377 9.56 -13.18 6.15
N SER A 378 9.03 -12.49 7.16
CA SER A 378 9.58 -12.60 8.53
C SER A 378 9.27 -13.96 9.15
N GLU A 379 10.23 -14.55 9.87
CA GLU A 379 10.01 -15.77 10.67
C GLU A 379 8.94 -15.55 11.75
N GLN A 380 8.98 -14.38 12.39
CA GLN A 380 7.96 -13.95 13.34
C GLN A 380 7.31 -12.65 12.86
N SER A 381 6.00 -12.66 12.66
CA SER A 381 5.24 -11.45 12.34
C SER A 381 5.10 -10.54 13.57
N ASP A 382 5.11 -9.24 13.33
CA ASP A 382 4.76 -8.20 14.32
C ASP A 382 3.25 -8.12 14.60
N GLN A 383 2.42 -8.68 13.71
CA GLN A 383 0.97 -8.67 13.79
C GLN A 383 0.39 -10.09 13.78
N PHE A 384 -0.20 -10.50 14.91
CA PHE A 384 -0.74 -11.85 15.11
C PHE A 384 -1.71 -12.29 14.00
N MET A 385 -2.75 -11.48 13.74
CA MET A 385 -3.78 -11.84 12.76
C MET A 385 -3.19 -11.94 11.34
N VAL A 386 -2.31 -11.01 10.97
CA VAL A 386 -1.71 -10.93 9.63
C VAL A 386 -0.73 -12.08 9.41
N GLY A 387 0.14 -12.37 10.39
CA GLY A 387 1.06 -13.50 10.31
C GLY A 387 0.36 -14.84 10.11
N HIS A 388 -0.75 -15.07 10.85
CA HIS A 388 -1.54 -16.30 10.70
C HIS A 388 -2.35 -16.33 9.39
N ALA A 389 -2.86 -15.19 8.91
CA ALA A 389 -3.50 -15.13 7.60
C ALA A 389 -2.50 -15.43 6.47
N GLN A 390 -1.30 -14.84 6.51
CA GLN A 390 -0.19 -15.12 5.59
C GLN A 390 0.18 -16.61 5.60
N ALA A 391 0.41 -17.18 6.78
CA ALA A 391 0.71 -18.59 6.97
C ALA A 391 -0.32 -19.50 6.27
N SER A 392 -1.60 -19.14 6.29
CA SER A 392 -2.65 -19.94 5.65
C SER A 392 -2.44 -20.21 4.15
N TYR A 393 -1.64 -19.38 3.46
CA TYR A 393 -1.32 -19.51 2.03
C TYR A 393 -0.07 -20.35 1.74
N TYR A 394 0.81 -20.55 2.72
CA TYR A 394 2.10 -21.22 2.50
C TYR A 394 1.98 -22.65 1.97
N ARG A 395 0.92 -23.38 2.33
CA ARG A 395 0.70 -24.72 1.76
C ARG A 395 0.60 -24.66 0.23
N ALA A 396 -0.25 -23.78 -0.29
CA ALA A 396 -0.47 -23.66 -1.73
C ALA A 396 0.80 -23.23 -2.47
N LEU A 397 1.58 -22.33 -1.85
CA LEU A 397 2.85 -21.85 -2.40
C LEU A 397 3.91 -22.95 -2.44
N LEU A 398 4.15 -23.64 -1.31
CA LEU A 398 5.11 -24.74 -1.20
C LEU A 398 4.73 -25.90 -2.11
N GLU A 399 3.44 -26.20 -2.26
CA GLU A 399 2.96 -27.25 -3.17
C GLU A 399 3.12 -26.88 -4.65
N ALA A 400 3.07 -25.60 -4.99
CA ALA A 400 3.33 -25.12 -6.35
C ALA A 400 4.83 -25.05 -6.70
N GLY A 401 5.72 -25.13 -5.70
CA GLY A 401 7.17 -25.07 -5.89
C GLY A 401 7.82 -23.75 -5.51
N VAL A 402 7.10 -22.84 -4.84
CA VAL A 402 7.67 -21.58 -4.32
C VAL A 402 8.56 -21.87 -3.11
N ARG A 403 9.77 -21.32 -3.11
CA ARG A 403 10.73 -21.41 -2.00
C ARG A 403 10.47 -20.27 -1.01
N ILE A 404 10.15 -20.59 0.23
CA ILE A 404 9.84 -19.57 1.25
C ILE A 404 11.05 -19.42 2.17
N TRP A 405 11.55 -18.20 2.28
CA TRP A 405 12.66 -17.83 3.15
C TRP A 405 12.16 -17.03 4.34
N LEU A 406 12.45 -17.53 5.54
CA LEU A 406 12.07 -16.92 6.80
C LEU A 406 13.22 -16.07 7.34
N TYR A 407 13.05 -14.74 7.28
CA TYR A 407 14.00 -13.78 7.80
C TYR A 407 14.02 -13.81 9.33
N PRO A 408 15.20 -13.85 9.97
CA PRO A 408 15.33 -14.25 11.37
C PRO A 408 14.67 -13.28 12.35
N ALA A 409 13.94 -13.83 13.32
CA ALA A 409 13.46 -13.07 14.48
C ALA A 409 14.65 -12.61 15.36
N PRO A 410 14.54 -11.48 16.10
CA PRO A 410 13.35 -10.65 16.32
C PRO A 410 13.13 -9.58 15.24
N ALA A 411 14.00 -9.47 14.23
CA ALA A 411 13.88 -8.49 13.16
C ALA A 411 12.61 -8.70 12.32
N VAL A 412 12.05 -7.61 11.80
CA VAL A 412 10.86 -7.64 10.95
C VAL A 412 11.27 -7.20 9.56
N LEU A 413 11.32 -8.14 8.62
CA LEU A 413 11.54 -7.84 7.21
C LEU A 413 10.31 -7.11 6.66
N HIS A 414 10.46 -5.80 6.47
CA HIS A 414 9.39 -4.89 6.03
C HIS A 414 9.72 -4.20 4.70
N SER A 415 10.79 -4.61 4.02
CA SER A 415 11.02 -4.27 2.62
C SER A 415 9.86 -4.74 1.73
N LYS A 416 9.57 -3.96 0.70
CA LYS A 416 8.48 -4.21 -0.26
C LYS A 416 9.02 -4.02 -1.66
N HIS A 417 9.51 -5.10 -2.22
CA HIS A 417 10.06 -5.09 -3.56
C HIS A 417 10.00 -6.48 -4.17
N PHE A 418 10.13 -6.55 -5.48
CA PHE A 418 10.34 -7.81 -6.18
C PHE A 418 11.11 -7.59 -7.48
N THR A 419 11.76 -8.64 -7.95
CA THR A 419 12.46 -8.67 -9.23
C THR A 419 11.87 -9.74 -10.14
N ILE A 420 11.85 -9.45 -11.44
CA ILE A 420 11.42 -10.36 -12.50
C ILE A 420 12.57 -10.54 -13.47
N ASP A 421 13.02 -11.79 -13.57
CA ASP A 421 14.18 -12.17 -14.36
C ASP A 421 15.34 -11.22 -14.08
N ASP A 422 16.05 -10.77 -15.12
CA ASP A 422 17.07 -9.72 -15.00
C ASP A 422 16.54 -8.41 -15.65
N ASP A 423 15.21 -8.30 -15.79
CA ASP A 423 14.57 -7.30 -16.63
C ASP A 423 13.97 -6.14 -15.84
N VAL A 424 13.27 -6.47 -14.74
CA VAL A 424 12.46 -5.49 -13.99
C VAL A 424 12.66 -5.62 -12.50
N ALA A 425 12.79 -4.48 -11.85
CA ALA A 425 12.74 -4.34 -10.41
C ALA A 425 11.55 -3.45 -10.04
N VAL A 426 10.73 -3.86 -9.07
CA VAL A 426 9.65 -3.06 -8.54
C VAL A 426 9.88 -2.83 -7.05
N ILE A 427 9.80 -1.59 -6.63
CA ILE A 427 10.03 -1.15 -5.25
C ILE A 427 8.98 -0.13 -4.84
N GLY A 428 8.51 -0.14 -3.60
CA GLY A 428 7.65 0.93 -3.12
C GLY A 428 7.03 0.67 -1.77
N SER A 429 5.84 1.23 -1.57
CA SER A 429 5.12 1.16 -0.30
C SER A 429 4.09 0.03 -0.23
N SER A 430 3.71 -0.54 -1.37
CA SER A 430 2.64 -1.55 -1.48
C SER A 430 3.07 -2.90 -0.95
N ASN A 431 2.31 -3.45 0.00
CA ASN A 431 2.38 -4.87 0.31
C ASN A 431 1.77 -5.71 -0.82
N MET A 432 1.95 -7.02 -0.71
CA MET A 432 1.27 -8.02 -1.53
C MET A 432 0.05 -8.57 -0.79
N ASP A 433 -0.81 -7.67 -0.32
CA ASP A 433 -2.02 -7.98 0.44
C ASP A 433 -3.27 -7.26 -0.09
N LEU A 434 -4.44 -7.81 0.26
CA LEU A 434 -5.76 -7.28 -0.15
C LEU A 434 -5.96 -5.81 0.22
N ARG A 435 -5.39 -5.36 1.35
CA ARG A 435 -5.56 -4.00 1.87
C ARG A 435 -4.75 -2.99 1.07
N SER A 436 -3.50 -3.30 0.72
CA SER A 436 -2.66 -2.49 -0.17
C SER A 436 -3.21 -2.42 -1.60
N PHE A 437 -3.92 -3.45 -2.07
CA PHE A 437 -4.56 -3.42 -3.39
C PHE A 437 -5.87 -2.61 -3.42
N ALA A 438 -6.65 -2.59 -2.34
CA ALA A 438 -8.00 -2.04 -2.37
C ALA A 438 -8.24 -0.77 -1.52
N LEU A 439 -7.54 -0.61 -0.39
CA LEU A 439 -7.90 0.36 0.65
C LEU A 439 -6.83 1.41 0.94
N ASN A 440 -5.55 1.08 0.74
CA ASN A 440 -4.46 2.01 1.01
C ASN A 440 -4.08 2.80 -0.24
N TYR A 441 -3.74 4.09 -0.07
CA TYR A 441 -2.97 4.79 -1.09
C TYR A 441 -1.53 4.31 -1.05
N GLU A 442 -1.01 3.86 -2.18
CA GLU A 442 0.35 3.33 -2.30
C GLU A 442 1.05 3.98 -3.49
N VAL A 443 2.37 3.84 -3.52
CA VAL A 443 3.22 4.20 -4.65
C VAL A 443 4.20 3.06 -4.90
N SER A 444 4.31 2.64 -6.15
CA SER A 444 5.32 1.68 -6.61
C SER A 444 6.13 2.32 -7.72
N LEU A 445 7.41 1.98 -7.80
CA LEU A 445 8.33 2.39 -8.84
C LEU A 445 8.77 1.15 -9.59
N MET A 446 8.46 1.10 -10.87
CA MET A 446 8.96 0.07 -11.79
C MET A 446 10.23 0.60 -12.44
N LEU A 447 11.32 -0.16 -12.33
CA LEU A 447 12.61 0.14 -12.92
C LEU A 447 12.96 -0.98 -13.90
N VAL A 448 13.44 -0.61 -15.09
CA VAL A 448 13.79 -1.54 -16.16
C VAL A 448 15.30 -1.51 -16.38
N GLY A 449 15.90 -2.70 -16.43
CA GLY A 449 17.30 -2.90 -16.80
C GLY A 449 18.07 -3.80 -15.82
N GLU A 450 18.94 -4.63 -16.38
CA GLU A 450 19.77 -5.58 -15.63
C GLU A 450 20.59 -4.94 -14.50
N PRO A 451 21.26 -3.78 -14.68
CA PRO A 451 22.12 -3.23 -13.62
C PRO A 451 21.37 -2.86 -12.33
N VAL A 452 20.14 -2.35 -12.44
CA VAL A 452 19.34 -2.00 -11.25
C VAL A 452 18.70 -3.23 -10.62
N VAL A 453 18.29 -4.22 -11.44
CA VAL A 453 17.83 -5.53 -10.95
C VAL A 453 18.95 -6.23 -10.18
N ALA A 454 20.18 -6.21 -10.69
CA ALA A 454 21.35 -6.77 -10.02
C ALA A 454 21.58 -6.13 -8.64
N ARG A 455 21.28 -4.83 -8.50
CA ARG A 455 21.44 -4.15 -7.21
C ARG A 455 20.40 -4.56 -6.18
N LEU A 456 19.15 -4.81 -6.61
CA LEU A 456 18.12 -5.39 -5.76
C LEU A 456 18.39 -6.87 -5.46
N ARG A 457 18.86 -7.65 -6.44
CA ARG A 457 19.30 -9.04 -6.26
C ARG A 457 20.35 -9.18 -5.16
N ALA A 458 21.31 -8.23 -5.08
CA ALA A 458 22.30 -8.24 -3.99
C ALA A 458 21.66 -8.06 -2.59
N VAL A 459 20.57 -7.29 -2.49
CA VAL A 459 19.79 -7.15 -1.25
C VAL A 459 19.03 -8.45 -0.95
N GLU A 460 18.40 -9.04 -1.97
CA GLU A 460 17.67 -10.31 -1.87
C GLU A 460 18.61 -11.47 -1.47
N ASP A 461 19.82 -11.51 -2.02
CA ASP A 461 20.83 -12.52 -1.67
C ASP A 461 21.30 -12.35 -0.22
N ALA A 462 21.49 -11.10 0.25
CA ALA A 462 21.78 -10.84 1.66
C ALA A 462 20.62 -11.27 2.58
N TYR A 463 19.37 -11.12 2.15
CA TYR A 463 18.22 -11.65 2.87
C TYR A 463 18.23 -13.18 2.89
N ARG A 464 18.56 -13.82 1.77
CA ARG A 464 18.68 -15.29 1.68
C ARG A 464 19.74 -15.83 2.62
N ASP A 465 20.93 -15.23 2.64
CA ASP A 465 22.06 -15.67 3.45
C ASP A 465 21.76 -15.61 4.97
N LEU A 466 20.89 -14.67 5.38
CA LEU A 466 20.44 -14.55 6.77
C LEU A 466 19.22 -15.42 7.10
N SER A 467 18.48 -15.86 6.08
CA SER A 467 17.20 -16.55 6.24
C SER A 467 17.37 -18.07 6.26
N ARG A 468 16.38 -18.75 6.84
CA ARG A 468 16.23 -20.20 6.67
C ARG A 468 15.13 -20.52 5.68
N GLU A 469 15.29 -21.58 4.89
CA GLU A 469 14.25 -22.08 3.99
C GLU A 469 13.19 -22.84 4.81
N LEU A 470 11.92 -22.53 4.58
CA LEU A 470 10.78 -23.26 5.12
C LEU A 470 10.42 -24.40 4.17
N THR A 471 10.55 -25.64 4.62
CA THR A 471 10.27 -26.81 3.78
C THR A 471 8.82 -27.25 3.83
N ARG A 472 8.37 -27.96 2.80
CA ARG A 472 7.04 -28.57 2.76
C ARG A 472 6.87 -29.60 3.88
N GLU A 473 7.92 -30.35 4.18
CA GLU A 473 7.96 -31.35 5.24
C GLU A 473 7.73 -30.70 6.60
N GLU A 474 8.47 -29.63 6.93
CA GLU A 474 8.29 -28.83 8.16
C GLU A 474 6.84 -28.31 8.24
N TRP A 475 6.35 -27.73 7.13
CA TRP A 475 5.02 -27.14 7.08
C TRP A 475 3.89 -28.16 7.29
N SER A 476 4.11 -29.42 6.91
CA SER A 476 3.12 -30.50 7.03
C SER A 476 2.94 -30.99 8.48
N GLN A 477 3.96 -30.84 9.33
CA GLN A 477 4.01 -31.37 10.69
C GLN A 477 3.41 -30.44 11.75
N ARG A 478 2.86 -29.29 11.35
CA ARG A 478 2.35 -28.28 12.26
C ARG A 478 1.17 -28.78 13.12
N PRO A 479 1.10 -28.39 14.41
CA PRO A 479 0.01 -28.78 15.30
C PRO A 479 -1.38 -28.43 14.75
N ALA A 480 -2.37 -29.30 15.01
CA ALA A 480 -3.73 -29.10 14.52
C ALA A 480 -4.36 -27.77 14.99
N GLY A 481 -4.08 -27.35 16.23
CA GLY A 481 -4.54 -26.08 16.76
C GLY A 481 -3.99 -24.88 16.00
N LEU A 482 -2.70 -24.90 15.64
CA LEU A 482 -2.08 -23.83 14.86
C LEU A 482 -2.71 -23.71 13.47
N ARG A 483 -2.94 -24.87 12.80
CA ARG A 483 -3.63 -24.90 11.50
C ARG A 483 -5.05 -24.33 11.58
N TYR A 484 -5.76 -24.62 12.67
CA TYR A 484 -7.10 -24.05 12.89
C TYR A 484 -7.04 -22.53 13.02
N VAL A 485 -6.09 -22.00 13.79
CA VAL A 485 -5.87 -20.55 13.94
C VAL A 485 -5.58 -19.91 12.58
N ASP A 486 -4.66 -20.46 11.79
CA ASP A 486 -4.34 -19.92 10.45
C ASP A 486 -5.58 -19.88 9.55
N ASN A 487 -6.38 -20.96 9.54
CA ASN A 487 -7.59 -21.03 8.73
C ASN A 487 -8.65 -20.01 9.17
N VAL A 488 -8.80 -19.77 10.47
CA VAL A 488 -9.71 -18.74 10.99
C VAL A 488 -9.19 -17.35 10.62
N MET A 489 -7.89 -17.10 10.79
CA MET A 489 -7.29 -15.79 10.49
C MET A 489 -7.32 -15.48 8.99
N ARG A 490 -7.29 -16.48 8.11
CA ARG A 490 -7.53 -16.32 6.66
C ARG A 490 -8.86 -15.61 6.36
N LEU A 491 -9.92 -15.87 7.12
CA LEU A 491 -11.23 -15.22 6.92
C LEU A 491 -11.18 -13.71 7.22
N THR A 492 -10.17 -13.27 7.95
CA THR A 492 -9.97 -11.87 8.29
C THR A 492 -9.05 -11.14 7.32
N ALA A 493 -8.52 -11.80 6.27
CA ALA A 493 -7.58 -11.22 5.31
C ALA A 493 -8.07 -9.91 4.64
N ALA A 494 -9.38 -9.78 4.42
CA ALA A 494 -9.97 -8.56 3.85
C ALA A 494 -10.23 -7.43 4.89
N LEU A 495 -10.08 -7.73 6.18
CA LEU A 495 -10.34 -6.82 7.31
C LEU A 495 -9.05 -6.33 7.98
N GLN A 496 -7.94 -7.00 7.72
CA GLN A 496 -6.62 -6.72 8.28
C GLN A 496 -5.97 -5.52 7.61
#